data_AF-A0A2T3FVY3-F1
#
_entry.id   AF-A0A2T3FVY3-F1
#
_cell.length_a   1.000
_cell.length_b   1.000
_cell.length_c   1.000
_cell.angle_alpha   90.00
_cell.angle_beta   90.00
_cell.angle_gamma   90.00
#
_symmetry.space_group_name_H-M   'P 1'
#
loop_
_entity.id
_entity.type
_entity.pdbx_description
1 polymer ?
#
loop_
_entity_poly.entity_id
_entity_poly.type
_entity_poly.pdbx_seq_one_letter_code
_entity_poly.pdbx_strand_id
1 'polypeptide(L)' 'MKEEEKRVFIELPAFTGRNVPIAELSKAIGKDAQFIRIGLQKGILKFGYAMKRDNSSEFNYYCPDKKVWEETGYFRSAI' A
#
# COMPACT_ATOMS: atom_id res chain seq x y z
N MET A 1 -0.85 -27.56 -34.06
CA MET A 1 0.27 -26.86 -33.40
C MET A 1 -0.21 -26.56 -31.98
N LYS A 2 0.37 -27.19 -30.95
CA LYS A 2 0.00 -26.90 -29.55
C LYS A 2 0.81 -25.68 -29.14
N GLU A 3 0.12 -24.57 -28.88
CA GLU A 3 0.72 -23.38 -28.31
C GLU A 3 1.26 -23.73 -26.93
N GLU A 4 2.58 -23.72 -26.76
CA GLU A 4 3.21 -23.84 -25.46
C GLU A 4 2.81 -22.64 -24.61
N GLU A 5 2.03 -22.87 -23.56
CA GLU A 5 1.75 -21.87 -22.52
C GLU A 5 3.07 -21.39 -21.92
N LYS A 6 3.56 -20.24 -22.39
CA LYS A 6 4.68 -19.53 -21.76
C LYS A 6 4.24 -19.02 -20.40
N ARG A 7 4.50 -19.81 -19.36
CA ARG A 7 4.32 -19.39 -17.96
C ARG A 7 5.44 -18.43 -17.60
N VAL A 8 5.07 -17.19 -17.31
CA VAL A 8 5.99 -16.16 -16.80
C VAL A 8 5.99 -16.26 -15.28
N PHE A 9 7.15 -16.49 -14.69
CA PHE A 9 7.34 -16.46 -13.24
C PHE A 9 7.79 -15.07 -12.83
N ILE A 10 7.08 -14.45 -11.89
CA ILE A 10 7.38 -13.13 -11.35
C ILE A 10 7.88 -13.35 -9.93
N GLU A 11 9.11 -12.90 -9.65
CA GLU A 11 9.63 -12.92 -8.28
C GLU A 11 8.92 -11.85 -7.46
N LEU A 12 8.13 -12.31 -6.49
CA LEU A 12 7.45 -11.42 -5.56
C LEU A 12 8.44 -10.92 -4.51
N PRO A 13 8.41 -9.62 -4.19
CA PRO A 13 9.19 -9.13 -3.08
C PRO A 13 8.81 -9.79 -1.76
N ALA A 14 9.76 -9.92 -0.83
CA ALA A 14 9.51 -10.50 0.48
C ALA A 14 8.65 -9.56 1.34
N PHE A 15 7.34 -9.74 1.31
CA PHE A 15 6.41 -9.00 2.15
C PHE A 15 6.57 -9.42 3.61
N THR A 16 6.74 -8.43 4.48
CA THR A 16 6.92 -8.65 5.93
C THR A 16 5.63 -8.44 6.71
N GLY A 17 4.57 -7.94 6.06
CA GLY A 17 3.34 -7.55 6.74
C GLY A 17 3.49 -6.26 7.54
N ARG A 18 4.58 -5.50 7.34
CA ARG A 18 4.85 -4.26 8.06
C ARG A 18 3.82 -3.19 7.74
N ASN A 19 3.53 -2.35 8.74
CA ASN A 19 2.76 -1.13 8.51
C ASN A 19 3.65 -0.08 7.83
N VAL A 20 3.33 0.29 6.59
CA VAL A 20 4.06 1.33 5.86
C VAL A 20 3.56 2.70 6.32
N PRO A 21 4.45 3.57 6.86
CA PRO A 21 4.02 4.89 7.30
C PRO A 21 3.62 5.74 6.10
N ILE A 22 2.61 6.60 6.26
CA ILE A 22 2.13 7.52 5.21
C ILE A 22 3.27 8.42 4.70
N ALA A 23 4.24 8.73 5.56
CA ALA A 23 5.55 9.29 5.23
C ALA A 23 6.18 8.72 3.95
N GLU A 24 6.37 7.41 3.98
CA GLU A 24 7.01 6.64 2.90
C GLU A 24 6.09 6.55 1.70
N LEU A 25 4.79 6.31 1.93
CA LEU A 25 3.79 6.23 0.85
C LEU A 25 3.68 7.53 0.06
N SER A 26 3.78 8.67 0.74
CA SER A 26 3.76 9.99 0.10
C SER A 26 4.92 10.14 -0.88
N LYS A 27 6.12 9.72 -0.47
CA LYS A 27 7.32 9.72 -1.33
C LYS A 27 7.22 8.70 -2.46
N ALA A 28 6.68 7.52 -2.17
CA ALA A 28 6.51 6.44 -3.13
C ALA A 28 5.52 6.76 -4.24
N ILE A 29 4.34 7.26 -3.87
CA ILE A 29 3.25 7.58 -4.79
C ILE A 29 3.50 8.94 -5.47
N GLY A 30 4.41 9.76 -4.94
CA GLY A 30 4.63 11.13 -5.40
C GLY A 30 3.43 12.05 -5.11
N LYS A 31 2.66 11.72 -4.06
CA LYS A 31 1.47 12.47 -3.64
C LYS A 31 1.64 12.96 -2.22
N ASP A 32 0.93 14.03 -1.88
CA ASP A 32 0.97 14.59 -0.54
C ASP A 32 0.44 13.60 0.51
N ALA A 33 1.03 13.62 1.71
CA ALA A 33 0.61 12.74 2.80
C ALA A 33 -0.86 12.96 3.20
N GLN A 34 -1.36 14.18 3.10
CA GLN A 34 -2.76 14.52 3.35
C GLN A 34 -3.69 13.94 2.29
N PHE A 35 -3.25 13.87 1.02
CA PHE A 35 -4.00 13.18 -0.03
C PHE A 35 -4.20 11.70 0.32
N ILE A 36 -3.16 11.03 0.81
CA ILE A 36 -3.24 9.63 1.22
C ILE A 36 -4.18 9.47 2.42
N ARG A 37 -4.06 10.34 3.42
CA ARG A 37 -4.96 10.33 4.59
C ARG A 37 -6.43 10.47 4.19
N ILE A 38 -6.75 11.48 3.39
CA ILE A 38 -8.11 11.74 2.91
C ILE A 38 -8.59 10.59 2.02
N GLY A 39 -7.72 10.06 1.16
CA GLY A 39 -8.03 8.93 0.29
C GLY A 39 -8.37 7.65 1.06
N LEU A 40 -7.63 7.37 2.14
CA LEU A 40 -7.91 6.25 3.04
C LEU A 40 -9.19 6.47 3.86
N GLN A 41 -9.40 7.68 4.38
CA GLN A 41 -10.62 8.04 5.12
C GLN A 41 -11.89 7.95 4.24
N LYS A 42 -11.79 8.35 2.98
CA LYS A 42 -12.89 8.26 2.01
C LYS A 42 -13.06 6.86 1.40
N GLY A 43 -12.14 5.93 1.66
CA GLY A 43 -12.14 4.59 1.06
C GLY A 43 -11.81 4.56 -0.44
N ILE A 44 -11.21 5.64 -0.96
CA ILE A 44 -10.75 5.72 -2.36
C ILE A 44 -9.50 4.85 -2.55
N LEU A 45 -8.58 4.91 -1.58
CA LEU A 45 -7.35 4.12 -1.58
C LEU A 45 -7.64 2.79 -0.87
N LYS A 46 -7.54 1.67 -1.60
CA LYS A 46 -7.88 0.34 -1.08
C LYS A 46 -6.67 -0.40 -0.51
N PHE A 47 -5.49 0.16 -0.73
CA PHE A 47 -4.24 -0.39 -0.21
C PHE A 47 -4.05 -0.27 1.32
N GLY A 48 -4.87 0.53 1.99
CA GLY A 48 -4.77 0.73 3.43
C GLY A 48 -6.13 0.95 4.09
N TYR A 49 -6.09 1.14 5.40
CA TYR A 49 -7.26 1.31 6.24
C TYR A 49 -7.11 2.56 7.08
N ALA A 50 -8.17 3.36 7.15
CA ALA A 50 -8.29 4.45 8.11
C ALA A 50 -9.33 4.07 9.17
N MET A 51 -8.92 4.08 10.44
CA MET A 51 -9.79 3.86 11.57
C MET A 51 -9.82 5.12 12.42
N LYS A 52 -11.01 5.71 12.57
CA LYS A 52 -11.19 6.85 13.47
C LYS A 52 -11.17 6.33 14.92
N ARG A 53 -10.42 6.99 15.81
CA ARG A 53 -10.52 6.67 17.24
C ARG A 53 -11.83 7.25 17.80
N ASP A 54 -12.59 6.43 18.51
CA ASP A 54 -13.72 6.90 19.31
C ASP A 54 -13.23 7.94 20.33
N ASN A 55 -13.93 9.07 20.41
CA ASN A 55 -13.61 10.26 21.21
C ASN A 55 -12.39 11.11 20.80
N SER A 56 -11.72 10.86 19.67
CA SER A 56 -10.63 11.74 19.18
C SER A 56 -10.80 12.16 17.71
N SER A 57 -10.25 13.33 17.38
CA SER A 57 -10.05 13.78 15.98
C SER A 57 -8.88 13.06 15.27
N GLU A 58 -8.24 12.11 15.96
CA GLU A 58 -7.12 11.34 15.47
C GLU A 58 -7.60 10.09 14.70
N PHE A 59 -6.91 9.83 13.59
CA PHE A 59 -7.14 8.65 12.77
C PHE A 59 -5.91 7.76 12.85
N ASN A 60 -6.14 6.47 13.09
CA ASN A 60 -5.13 5.44 12.93
C ASN A 60 -5.12 4.96 11.48
N TYR A 61 -3.93 4.77 10.94
CA TYR A 61 -3.73 4.30 9.58
C TYR A 61 -2.96 2.98 9.60
N TYR A 62 -3.50 2.00 8.91
CA TYR A 62 -2.87 0.70 8.72
C TYR A 62 -2.72 0.42 7.22
N CYS A 63 -1.49 0.40 6.74
CA CYS A 63 -1.13 0.22 5.34
C CYS A 63 -0.18 -0.98 5.22
N PRO A 64 -0.71 -2.20 5.03
CA PRO A 64 0.14 -3.38 4.86
C PRO A 64 0.94 -3.28 3.55
N ASP A 65 2.24 -3.55 3.65
CA ASP A 65 3.22 -3.48 2.55
C ASP A 65 2.78 -4.25 1.30
N LYS A 66 2.21 -5.44 1.47
CA LYS A 66 1.69 -6.24 0.34
C LYS A 66 0.61 -5.50 -0.46
N LYS A 67 -0.41 -4.95 0.20
CA LYS A 67 -1.50 -4.25 -0.49
C LYS A 67 -1.05 -2.96 -1.15
N VAL A 68 -0.14 -2.25 -0.49
CA VAL A 68 0.48 -1.05 -1.05
C VAL A 68 1.21 -1.40 -2.34
N TRP A 69 1.99 -2.48 -2.35
CA TRP A 69 2.68 -2.93 -3.56
C TRP A 69 1.70 -3.32 -4.67
N GLU A 70 0.62 -4.03 -4.36
CA GLU A 70 -0.39 -4.44 -5.35
C GLU A 70 -1.06 -3.25 -6.06
N GLU A 71 -1.34 -2.14 -5.36
CA GLU A 71 -2.00 -0.97 -5.97
C GLU A 71 -1.03 0.07 -6.54
N THR A 72 0.14 0.23 -5.93
CA THR A 72 1.06 1.35 -6.26
C THR A 72 2.34 0.89 -6.93
N GLY A 73 2.63 -0.41 -6.93
CA GLY A 73 3.92 -0.97 -7.34
C GLY A 73 5.06 -0.67 -6.36
N TYR A 74 4.81 0.06 -5.27
CA TYR A 74 5.84 0.39 -4.29
C TYR A 74 6.20 -0.82 -3.44
N PHE A 75 7.48 -1.20 -3.48
CA PHE A 75 8.06 -2.10 -2.50
C PHE A 75 9.35 -1.48 -1.96
N ARG A 76 9.49 -1.46 -0.63
CA ARG A 76 10.77 -1.17 0.00
C ARG A 76 11.55 -2.47 0.05
N SER A 77 12.52 -2.63 -0.85
CA SER A 77 13.52 -3.68 -0.72
C SER A 77 14.21 -3.48 0.62
N ALA A 78 14.09 -4.45 1.52
CA ALA A 78 14.95 -4.49 2.69
C ALA A 78 16.39 -4.58 2.16
N ILE A 79 17.15 -3.50 2.37
CA ILE A 79 18.60 -3.49 2.20
C ILE A 79 19.20 -4.03 3.49
#